data_AF-A0A913XA08-F1
#
_entry.id   AF-A0A913XA08-F1
#
_cell.length_a   1.000
_cell.length_b   1.000
_cell.length_c   1.000
_cell.angle_alpha   90.00
_cell.angle_beta   90.00
_cell.angle_gamma   90.00
#
_symmetry.space_group_name_H-M   'P 1'
#
loop_
_entity.id
_entity.type
_entity.pdbx_description
1 polymer ?
#
loop_
_entity_poly.entity_id
_entity_poly.type
_entity_poly.pdbx_seq_one_letter_code
_entity_poly.pdbx_strand_id
1 'polypeptide(L)'
;MSTANFVLIIFEFLFFIWCFVDHVVPQIHQNYCVVGAGPGGLQMGFFLQKAGRDYIIFERSGVAGSFYVKFPRHRKLISINKRHTGKPNKEFNLRHDWNSLISDDESLLVKHYSKEFFPKADDYVRYLNDFAKKLELKVQYNTDIKHISKQEDGQFYLKDSNGTEYSCKYLIMSTGIAVENIGRNFKGIEYTEKYSEISTNPDDYEGQSVLIVGRGNSAFETADSIMGATNLVHMISRSRIRMAWETHYVGDLRAINNGILDTYQLKSLDALLEAPIEQLAVVKKDNKLYVDAYDGDGSNAIPTRFKQSGQPDNFAIREPYDRIIRCLGFQFDFSIFDNATNPGRCQGTRVKKYPNIKPNYEASKVPNMYFSGTNTHSIDFRKSAGGFIHGFRYTTRALHYLLEWKNHGVVWPHVVVPYLDLMNIIIKRINEASDIYQMFGVLGDVAILRDDGQVAYFESFPVKLVNEFQKHTGYPEGPMIVLNMEYGKDFSGAGKDTFKSDRATGEPSEAHLSNFLHPVFYFYREPPKEMDIDGNKINLPRPDRIHHIVEDFITLWTAPESHLLPLRRFFEYVKNQDLRHFFAKSCFKMMMTHETIPESCQLHYLQNQGLPGTQMLFEAAQSLTVQL
;
A
#
# COMPACT_ATOMS: atom_id res chain seq x y z
N MET A 1 -31.49 -26.24 -66.85
CA MET A 1 -31.70 -25.76 -65.47
C MET A 1 -32.09 -24.30 -65.55
N SER A 2 -33.29 -23.98 -65.04
CA SER A 2 -33.95 -22.67 -65.18
C SER A 2 -33.18 -21.57 -64.43
N THR A 3 -33.21 -20.35 -64.97
CA THR A 3 -32.74 -19.10 -64.34
C THR A 3 -33.28 -18.90 -62.92
N ALA A 4 -34.38 -19.55 -62.56
CA ALA A 4 -34.92 -19.56 -61.19
C ALA A 4 -34.01 -20.25 -60.15
N ASN A 5 -33.25 -21.29 -60.53
CA ASN A 5 -32.36 -21.99 -59.58
C ASN A 5 -31.09 -21.19 -59.26
N PHE A 6 -30.65 -20.32 -60.16
CA PHE A 6 -29.45 -19.50 -59.95
C PHE A 6 -29.73 -18.34 -58.98
N VAL A 7 -30.94 -17.79 -59.01
CA VAL A 7 -31.38 -16.73 -58.09
C VAL A 7 -31.57 -17.28 -56.68
N LEU A 8 -32.08 -18.51 -56.53
CA LEU A 8 -32.26 -19.13 -55.22
C LEU A 8 -30.92 -19.42 -54.53
N ILE A 9 -29.93 -19.91 -55.28
CA ILE A 9 -28.58 -20.16 -54.75
C ILE A 9 -27.90 -18.86 -54.34
N ILE A 10 -28.05 -17.78 -55.10
CA ILE A 10 -27.50 -16.46 -54.72
C ILE A 10 -28.18 -15.92 -53.47
N PHE A 11 -29.50 -16.13 -53.31
CA PHE A 11 -30.22 -15.71 -52.10
C PHE A 11 -29.81 -16.52 -50.88
N GLU A 12 -29.64 -17.83 -50.98
CA GLU A 12 -29.12 -18.66 -49.87
C GLU A 12 -27.66 -18.33 -49.54
N PHE A 13 -26.82 -18.02 -50.53
CA PHE A 13 -25.42 -17.63 -50.32
C PHE A 13 -25.31 -16.24 -49.67
N LEU A 14 -26.16 -15.28 -50.06
CA LEU A 14 -26.24 -13.97 -49.44
C LEU A 14 -26.83 -14.04 -48.02
N PHE A 15 -27.79 -14.94 -47.76
CA PHE A 15 -28.33 -15.19 -46.42
C PHE A 15 -27.29 -15.88 -45.53
N PHE A 16 -26.48 -16.79 -46.08
CA PHE A 16 -25.33 -17.39 -45.38
C PHE A 16 -24.26 -16.35 -45.06
N ILE A 17 -23.94 -15.45 -45.99
CA ILE A 17 -23.01 -14.34 -45.73
C ILE A 17 -23.58 -13.39 -44.67
N TRP A 18 -24.89 -13.12 -44.67
CA TRP A 18 -25.54 -12.28 -43.65
C TRP A 18 -25.60 -12.94 -42.27
N CYS A 19 -25.72 -14.27 -42.21
CA CYS A 19 -25.61 -15.04 -40.96
C CYS A 19 -24.16 -15.22 -40.45
N PHE A 20 -23.15 -14.98 -41.29
CA PHE A 20 -21.72 -15.03 -40.95
C PHE A 20 -21.05 -13.66 -40.87
N VAL A 21 -21.79 -12.56 -41.04
CA VAL A 21 -21.37 -11.27 -40.49
C VAL A 21 -21.61 -11.37 -38.99
N ASP A 22 -20.65 -11.98 -38.28
CA ASP A 22 -20.44 -11.62 -36.88
C ASP A 22 -20.51 -10.10 -36.83
N HIS A 23 -21.42 -9.57 -36.01
CA HIS A 23 -21.48 -8.15 -35.74
C HIS A 23 -20.08 -7.73 -35.27
N VAL A 24 -19.27 -7.18 -36.18
CA VAL A 24 -18.05 -6.46 -35.86
C VAL A 24 -18.54 -5.14 -35.25
N VAL A 25 -19.03 -5.23 -34.02
CA VAL A 25 -19.21 -4.07 -33.15
C VAL A 25 -17.82 -3.43 -33.08
N PRO A 26 -17.68 -2.12 -33.37
CA PRO A 26 -16.38 -1.48 -33.32
C PRO A 26 -15.83 -1.63 -31.91
N GLN A 27 -14.85 -2.53 -31.75
CA GLN A 27 -14.14 -2.70 -30.49
C GLN A 27 -13.28 -1.47 -30.26
N ILE A 28 -13.58 -0.74 -29.20
CA ILE A 28 -12.74 0.36 -28.74
C ILE A 28 -11.47 -0.29 -28.17
N HIS A 29 -10.36 -0.17 -28.91
CA HIS A 29 -9.09 -0.78 -28.58
C HIS A 29 -8.11 0.23 -27.99
N GLN A 30 -7.49 -0.14 -26.85
CA GLN A 30 -6.37 0.59 -26.25
C GLN A 30 -5.26 -0.38 -25.86
N ASN A 31 -4.01 0.08 -25.81
CA ASN A 31 -2.94 -0.77 -25.30
C ASN A 31 -3.12 -1.10 -23.81
N TYR A 32 -3.53 -0.12 -22.98
CA TYR A 32 -3.75 -0.28 -21.55
C TYR A 32 -5.20 0.03 -21.15
N CYS A 33 -5.89 -0.94 -20.54
CA CYS A 33 -7.15 -0.67 -19.85
C CYS A 33 -6.94 -0.69 -18.34
N VAL A 34 -7.36 0.38 -17.66
CA VAL A 34 -7.39 0.47 -16.21
C VAL A 34 -8.84 0.38 -15.75
N VAL A 35 -9.17 -0.57 -14.87
CA VAL A 35 -10.55 -0.73 -14.38
C VAL A 35 -10.66 -0.12 -12.97
N GLY A 36 -11.40 0.98 -12.87
CA GLY A 36 -11.70 1.75 -11.66
C GLY A 36 -10.97 3.10 -11.60
N ALA A 37 -11.70 4.21 -11.50
CA ALA A 37 -11.16 5.57 -11.32
C ALA A 37 -11.10 5.97 -9.84
N GLY A 38 -10.73 5.03 -8.96
CA GLY A 38 -10.32 5.31 -7.60
C GLY A 38 -8.88 5.85 -7.54
N PRO A 39 -8.34 6.14 -6.34
CA PRO A 39 -6.99 6.71 -6.19
C PRO A 39 -5.89 5.91 -6.90
N GLY A 40 -5.93 4.57 -6.85
CA GLY A 40 -4.95 3.73 -7.53
C GLY A 40 -5.03 3.81 -9.06
N GLY A 41 -6.24 3.87 -9.62
CA GLY A 41 -6.45 3.96 -11.07
C GLY A 41 -6.11 5.33 -11.62
N LEU A 42 -6.47 6.41 -10.90
CA LEU A 42 -6.06 7.77 -11.25
C LEU A 42 -4.54 7.95 -11.17
N GLN A 43 -3.90 7.38 -10.13
CA GLN A 43 -2.45 7.43 -10.00
C GLN A 43 -1.75 6.71 -11.16
N MET A 44 -2.25 5.53 -11.57
CA MET A 44 -1.73 4.82 -12.74
C MET A 44 -1.97 5.62 -14.02
N GLY A 45 -3.17 6.19 -14.17
CA GLY A 45 -3.53 7.08 -15.28
C GLY A 45 -2.56 8.25 -15.44
N PHE A 46 -2.21 8.91 -14.34
CA PHE A 46 -1.23 10.01 -14.36
C PHE A 46 0.12 9.55 -14.92
N PHE A 47 0.64 8.41 -14.48
CA PHE A 47 1.93 7.91 -14.97
C PHE A 47 1.86 7.49 -16.46
N LEU A 48 0.79 6.80 -16.87
CA LEU A 48 0.58 6.42 -18.28
C LEU A 48 0.43 7.65 -19.18
N GLN A 49 -0.31 8.68 -18.75
CA GLN A 49 -0.46 9.95 -19.46
C GLN A 49 0.89 10.67 -19.60
N LYS A 50 1.65 10.77 -18.51
CA LYS A 50 2.96 11.43 -18.50
C LYS A 50 3.97 10.72 -19.41
N ALA A 51 3.90 9.40 -19.51
CA ALA A 51 4.70 8.59 -20.43
C ALA A 51 4.15 8.53 -21.87
N GLY A 52 3.06 9.27 -22.18
CA GLY A 52 2.47 9.31 -23.52
C GLY A 52 1.88 7.97 -23.98
N ARG A 53 1.47 7.11 -23.06
CA ARG A 53 0.94 5.77 -23.38
C ARG A 53 -0.51 5.85 -23.85
N ASP A 54 -0.89 4.89 -24.68
CA ASP A 54 -2.27 4.71 -25.11
C ASP A 54 -3.05 3.92 -24.05
N TYR A 55 -3.95 4.59 -23.34
CA TYR A 55 -4.70 4.02 -22.22
C TYR A 55 -6.10 4.60 -22.09
N ILE A 56 -6.94 3.87 -21.35
CA ILE A 56 -8.25 4.32 -20.89
C ILE A 56 -8.53 3.83 -19.47
N ILE A 57 -9.24 4.62 -18.67
CA ILE A 57 -9.71 4.26 -17.33
C ILE A 57 -11.22 4.11 -17.36
N PHE A 58 -11.74 2.94 -17.02
CA PHE A 58 -13.19 2.71 -16.91
C PHE A 58 -13.67 2.95 -15.47
N GLU A 59 -14.71 3.77 -15.30
CA GLU A 59 -15.36 4.01 -14.02
C GLU A 59 -16.85 3.78 -14.12
N ARG A 60 -17.39 2.94 -13.23
CA ARG A 60 -18.81 2.58 -13.22
C ARG A 60 -19.74 3.74 -12.90
N SER A 61 -19.26 4.75 -12.17
CA SER A 61 -20.05 5.91 -11.76
C SER A 61 -19.74 7.15 -12.59
N GLY A 62 -20.53 8.22 -12.40
CA GLY A 62 -20.33 9.52 -13.05
C GLY A 62 -19.22 10.39 -12.44
N VAL A 63 -18.49 9.89 -11.43
CA VAL A 63 -17.46 10.63 -10.69
C VAL A 63 -16.27 9.74 -10.36
N ALA A 64 -15.08 10.33 -10.30
CA ALA A 64 -13.90 9.63 -9.80
C ALA A 64 -13.98 9.45 -8.28
N GLY A 65 -13.35 8.38 -7.77
CA GLY A 65 -13.37 8.08 -6.34
C GLY A 65 -14.76 7.72 -5.82
N SER A 66 -15.63 7.12 -6.64
CA SER A 66 -17.03 6.81 -6.33
C SER A 66 -17.23 6.05 -5.01
N PHE A 67 -16.28 5.20 -4.60
CA PHE A 67 -16.26 4.55 -3.28
C PHE A 67 -16.40 5.57 -2.13
N TYR A 68 -15.71 6.71 -2.24
CA TYR A 68 -15.68 7.74 -1.20
C TYR A 68 -16.94 8.61 -1.16
N VAL A 69 -17.83 8.52 -2.16
CA VAL A 69 -19.17 9.12 -2.09
C VAL A 69 -20.02 8.43 -1.02
N LYS A 70 -19.80 7.12 -0.85
CA LYS A 70 -20.57 6.29 0.10
C LYS A 70 -19.82 6.01 1.40
N PHE A 71 -18.50 5.84 1.33
CA PHE A 71 -17.68 5.39 2.45
C PHE A 71 -16.57 6.38 2.82
N PRO A 72 -16.07 6.37 4.07
CA PRO A 72 -16.73 5.82 5.26
C PRO A 72 -18.14 6.41 5.43
N ARG A 73 -19.04 5.67 6.10
CA ARG A 73 -20.46 6.07 6.21
C ARG A 73 -20.59 7.36 6.99
N HIS A 74 -19.80 7.52 8.05
CA HIS A 74 -19.76 8.74 8.87
C HIS A 74 -18.85 9.83 8.28
N ARG A 75 -18.47 9.70 7.00
CA ARG A 75 -17.82 10.73 6.16
C ARG A 75 -16.47 11.25 6.66
N LYS A 76 -15.85 10.64 7.68
CA LYS A 76 -14.55 11.03 8.24
C LYS A 76 -13.48 10.01 7.89
N LEU A 77 -12.44 10.41 7.17
CA LEU A 77 -11.33 9.51 6.86
C LEU A 77 -10.52 9.18 8.11
N ILE A 78 -9.95 7.98 8.15
CA ILE A 78 -9.00 7.59 9.20
C ILE A 78 -7.54 7.92 8.82
N SER A 79 -7.25 8.30 7.58
CA SER A 79 -5.92 8.69 7.11
C SER A 79 -5.59 10.12 7.55
N ILE A 80 -4.37 10.32 8.05
CA ILE A 80 -3.93 11.63 8.54
C ILE A 80 -3.49 12.55 7.40
N ASN A 81 -3.64 13.86 7.59
CA ASN A 81 -3.09 14.85 6.67
C ASN A 81 -2.43 16.00 7.44
N LYS A 82 -1.13 15.86 7.73
CA LYS A 82 -0.37 16.91 8.42
C LYS A 82 0.04 17.99 7.42
N ARG A 83 -0.67 19.11 7.45
CA ARG A 83 -0.47 20.23 6.51
C ARG A 83 0.85 20.98 6.70
N HIS A 84 1.39 20.99 7.91
CA HIS A 84 2.58 21.74 8.27
C HIS A 84 3.57 20.86 9.03
N THR A 85 4.76 20.72 8.46
CA THR A 85 5.89 19.94 9.00
C THR A 85 7.05 20.84 9.44
N GLY A 86 7.00 22.13 9.11
CA GLY A 86 8.13 23.05 9.26
C GLY A 86 9.25 22.83 8.23
N LYS A 87 9.05 21.98 7.21
CA LYS A 87 10.04 21.68 6.17
C LYS A 87 9.56 22.15 4.79
N PRO A 88 10.44 22.78 3.99
CA PRO A 88 10.11 23.21 2.63
C PRO A 88 10.10 22.03 1.64
N ASN A 89 10.81 20.94 1.95
CA ASN A 89 10.94 19.79 1.05
C ASN A 89 9.59 19.10 0.83
N LYS A 90 9.16 19.03 -0.44
CA LYS A 90 7.86 18.49 -0.85
C LYS A 90 7.76 16.99 -0.63
N GLU A 91 8.81 16.25 -0.96
CA GLU A 91 8.88 14.80 -0.82
C GLU A 91 8.81 14.41 0.66
N PHE A 92 9.56 15.09 1.53
CA PHE A 92 9.46 14.91 2.98
C PHE A 92 8.03 15.15 3.49
N ASN A 93 7.37 16.20 2.99
CA ASN A 93 6.00 16.52 3.40
C ASN A 93 5.00 15.42 3.04
N LEU A 94 5.24 14.68 1.94
CA LEU A 94 4.43 13.52 1.56
C LEU A 94 4.53 12.37 2.57
N ARG A 95 5.52 12.31 3.47
CA ARG A 95 5.53 11.35 4.60
C ARG A 95 4.36 11.55 5.56
N HIS A 96 3.85 12.77 5.65
CA HIS A 96 2.80 13.13 6.60
C HIS A 96 1.48 13.52 5.92
N ASP A 97 1.46 13.53 4.59
CA ASP A 97 0.26 13.61 3.76
C ASP A 97 -0.15 12.21 3.31
N TRP A 98 -1.16 11.64 3.97
CA TRP A 98 -1.60 10.29 3.67
C TRP A 98 -2.65 10.16 2.57
N ASN A 99 -3.04 11.27 1.94
CA ASN A 99 -4.21 11.30 1.06
C ASN A 99 -3.88 11.81 -0.35
N SER A 100 -2.87 12.66 -0.52
CA SER A 100 -2.48 13.15 -1.84
C SER A 100 -1.90 12.04 -2.71
N LEU A 101 -2.22 12.12 -4.00
CA LEU A 101 -1.58 11.37 -5.08
C LEU A 101 -0.35 12.14 -5.56
N ILE A 102 0.55 11.43 -6.23
CA ILE A 102 1.74 12.01 -6.84
C ILE A 102 1.34 12.70 -8.13
N SER A 103 1.70 13.98 -8.26
CA SER A 103 1.65 14.74 -9.52
C SER A 103 2.69 15.86 -9.54
N ASP A 104 2.92 16.44 -10.71
CA ASP A 104 3.80 17.60 -10.88
C ASP A 104 3.06 18.94 -10.59
N ASP A 105 1.73 18.92 -10.40
CA ASP A 105 0.92 20.10 -10.08
C ASP A 105 0.80 20.27 -8.56
N GLU A 106 1.46 21.29 -8.02
CA GLU A 106 1.49 21.57 -6.58
C GLU A 106 0.12 21.96 -6.00
N SER A 107 -0.83 22.38 -6.84
CA SER A 107 -2.20 22.67 -6.40
C SER A 107 -2.98 21.40 -6.06
N LEU A 108 -2.54 20.24 -6.57
CA LEU A 108 -3.13 18.93 -6.34
C LEU A 108 -2.55 18.26 -5.08
N LEU A 109 -2.71 18.93 -3.95
CA LEU A 109 -2.41 18.38 -2.62
C LEU A 109 -3.61 18.57 -1.70
N VAL A 110 -4.00 17.52 -0.97
CA VAL A 110 -5.17 17.52 -0.07
C VAL A 110 -5.09 18.61 1.01
N LYS A 111 -3.89 19.11 1.33
CA LYS A 111 -3.70 20.29 2.20
C LYS A 111 -4.43 21.57 1.70
N HIS A 112 -4.73 21.65 0.41
CA HIS A 112 -5.50 22.72 -0.24
C HIS A 112 -7.01 22.45 -0.26
N TYR A 113 -7.42 21.23 0.05
CA TYR A 113 -8.82 20.79 0.05
C TYR A 113 -9.41 20.73 1.45
N SER A 114 -8.61 20.34 2.45
CA SER A 114 -9.07 20.24 3.83
C SER A 114 -8.08 20.84 4.81
N LYS A 115 -8.60 21.47 5.87
CA LYS A 115 -7.81 21.95 7.02
C LYS A 115 -7.73 20.93 8.14
N GLU A 116 -8.57 19.89 8.11
CA GLU A 116 -8.69 18.88 9.15
C GLU A 116 -7.52 17.89 9.10
N PHE A 117 -7.06 17.45 10.27
CA PHE A 117 -6.02 16.41 10.36
C PHE A 117 -6.52 15.05 9.87
N PHE A 118 -7.83 14.80 9.99
CA PHE A 118 -8.53 13.65 9.43
C PHE A 118 -9.58 14.19 8.45
N PRO A 119 -9.25 14.32 7.16
CA PRO A 119 -10.13 14.98 6.20
C PRO A 119 -11.50 14.30 6.08
N LYS A 120 -12.50 15.07 5.66
CA LYS A 120 -13.80 14.53 5.26
C LYS A 120 -13.69 13.78 3.93
N ALA A 121 -14.49 12.74 3.77
CA ALA A 121 -14.56 11.96 2.54
C ALA A 121 -14.98 12.83 1.34
N ASP A 122 -15.85 13.83 1.55
CA ASP A 122 -16.31 14.75 0.52
C ASP A 122 -15.18 15.64 -0.03
N ASP A 123 -14.26 16.09 0.84
CA ASP A 123 -13.06 16.81 0.40
C ASP A 123 -12.18 15.93 -0.50
N TYR A 124 -12.12 14.63 -0.20
CA TYR A 124 -11.34 13.69 -0.99
C TYR A 124 -12.00 13.35 -2.33
N VAL A 125 -13.34 13.23 -2.38
CA VAL A 125 -14.07 13.12 -3.67
C VAL A 125 -13.79 14.34 -4.54
N ARG A 126 -13.88 15.56 -3.98
CA ARG A 126 -13.55 16.80 -4.71
C ARG A 126 -12.12 16.77 -5.24
N TYR A 127 -11.15 16.40 -4.39
CA TYR A 127 -9.75 16.26 -4.76
C TYR A 127 -9.53 15.28 -5.93
N LEU A 128 -10.11 14.08 -5.90
CA LEU A 128 -9.90 13.07 -6.94
C LEU A 128 -10.50 13.48 -8.29
N ASN A 129 -11.64 14.18 -8.29
CA ASN A 129 -12.25 14.69 -9.51
C ASN A 129 -11.44 15.85 -10.11
N ASP A 130 -10.93 16.76 -9.27
CA ASP A 130 -10.00 17.81 -9.73
C ASP A 130 -8.69 17.22 -10.26
N PHE A 131 -8.16 16.18 -9.62
CA PHE A 131 -6.97 15.46 -10.06
C PHE A 131 -7.16 14.88 -11.47
N ALA A 132 -8.29 14.19 -11.71
CA ALA A 132 -8.61 13.65 -13.02
C ALA A 132 -8.80 14.76 -14.08
N LYS A 133 -9.50 15.84 -13.73
CA LYS A 133 -9.83 16.94 -14.64
C LYS A 133 -8.61 17.80 -15.00
N LYS A 134 -7.85 18.27 -14.01
CA LYS A 134 -6.69 19.17 -14.23
C LYS A 134 -5.56 18.48 -14.98
N LEU A 135 -5.38 17.18 -14.76
CA LEU A 135 -4.37 16.38 -15.46
C LEU A 135 -4.89 15.74 -16.75
N GLU A 136 -6.13 16.07 -17.14
CA GLU A 136 -6.78 15.62 -18.38
C GLU A 136 -6.72 14.09 -18.57
N LEU A 137 -6.92 13.35 -17.47
CA LEU A 137 -6.84 11.89 -17.51
C LEU A 137 -7.99 11.31 -18.34
N LYS A 138 -7.69 10.31 -19.17
CA LYS A 138 -8.66 9.60 -20.03
C LYS A 138 -9.57 8.67 -19.21
N VAL A 139 -10.54 9.24 -18.51
CA VAL A 139 -11.55 8.49 -17.74
C VAL A 139 -12.86 8.40 -18.52
N GLN A 140 -13.30 7.17 -18.78
CA GLN A 140 -14.62 6.88 -19.29
C GLN A 140 -15.56 6.53 -18.12
N TYR A 141 -16.38 7.50 -17.75
CA TYR A 141 -17.38 7.36 -16.69
C TYR A 141 -18.61 6.56 -17.14
N ASN A 142 -19.45 6.18 -16.17
CA ASN A 142 -20.68 5.39 -16.37
C ASN A 142 -20.46 4.08 -17.16
N THR A 143 -19.28 3.48 -17.00
CA THR A 143 -18.86 2.26 -17.70
C THR A 143 -18.56 1.17 -16.68
N ASP A 144 -19.57 0.38 -16.33
CA ASP A 144 -19.46 -0.70 -15.34
C ASP A 144 -19.04 -2.01 -16.02
N ILE A 145 -17.74 -2.32 -15.99
CA ILE A 145 -17.21 -3.57 -16.55
C ILE A 145 -17.77 -4.77 -15.79
N LYS A 146 -18.51 -5.63 -16.49
CA LYS A 146 -19.17 -6.83 -15.94
C LYS A 146 -18.51 -8.13 -16.33
N HIS A 147 -17.81 -8.16 -17.46
CA HIS A 147 -17.17 -9.37 -17.95
C HIS A 147 -15.78 -9.06 -18.48
N ILE A 148 -14.83 -9.92 -18.14
CA ILE A 148 -13.44 -9.89 -18.60
C ILE A 148 -13.12 -11.31 -19.07
N SER A 149 -12.65 -11.41 -20.29
CA SER A 149 -12.17 -12.66 -20.89
C SER A 149 -10.85 -12.41 -21.61
N LYS A 150 -10.14 -13.50 -21.94
CA LYS A 150 -8.89 -13.46 -22.69
C LYS A 150 -8.98 -14.50 -23.80
N GLN A 151 -8.84 -14.06 -25.05
CA GLN A 151 -8.95 -14.93 -26.22
C GLN A 151 -7.57 -15.47 -26.63
N GLU A 152 -7.53 -16.36 -27.63
CA GLU A 152 -6.32 -17.02 -28.14
C GLU A 152 -5.29 -16.02 -28.71
N ASP A 153 -5.75 -14.85 -29.16
CA ASP A 153 -4.90 -13.75 -29.62
C ASP A 153 -4.05 -13.10 -28.51
N GLY A 154 -4.27 -13.50 -27.25
CA GLY A 154 -3.56 -13.01 -26.08
C GLY A 154 -4.06 -11.66 -25.56
N GLN A 155 -5.13 -11.10 -26.14
CA GLN A 155 -5.75 -9.84 -25.72
C GLN A 155 -6.87 -10.04 -24.71
N PHE A 156 -7.08 -9.03 -23.88
CA PHE A 156 -8.22 -8.97 -22.97
C PHE A 156 -9.40 -8.32 -23.67
N TYR A 157 -10.57 -8.89 -23.46
CA TYR A 157 -11.85 -8.37 -23.92
C TYR A 157 -12.70 -8.05 -22.69
N LEU A 158 -13.20 -6.82 -22.63
CA LEU A 158 -14.00 -6.31 -21.53
C LEU A 158 -15.39 -5.98 -22.07
N LYS A 159 -16.42 -6.32 -21.31
CA LYS A 159 -17.81 -5.98 -21.62
C LYS A 159 -18.42 -5.22 -20.47
N ASP A 160 -19.01 -4.07 -20.77
CA ASP A 160 -19.73 -3.27 -19.77
C ASP A 160 -21.18 -3.74 -19.58
N SER A 161 -21.88 -3.12 -18.62
CA SER A 161 -23.28 -3.40 -18.30
C SER A 161 -24.25 -3.12 -19.46
N ASN A 162 -23.86 -2.32 -20.45
CA ASN A 162 -24.67 -1.99 -21.62
C ASN A 162 -24.38 -2.94 -22.79
N GLY A 163 -23.44 -3.87 -22.62
CA GLY A 163 -23.01 -4.80 -23.64
C GLY A 163 -21.98 -4.24 -24.62
N THR A 164 -21.43 -3.05 -24.36
CA THR A 164 -20.36 -2.48 -25.18
C THR A 164 -19.06 -3.22 -24.90
N GLU A 165 -18.31 -3.51 -25.96
CA GLU A 165 -17.09 -4.30 -25.91
C GLU A 165 -15.84 -3.44 -26.15
N TYR A 166 -14.82 -3.70 -25.35
CA TYR A 166 -13.53 -3.01 -25.35
C TYR A 166 -12.42 -4.07 -25.39
N SER A 167 -11.26 -3.73 -25.94
CA SER A 167 -10.13 -4.65 -25.94
C SER A 167 -8.81 -3.98 -25.56
N CYS A 168 -7.91 -4.74 -24.94
CA CYS A 168 -6.56 -4.28 -24.65
C CYS A 168 -5.52 -5.38 -24.51
N LYS A 169 -4.25 -4.98 -24.59
CA LYS A 169 -3.11 -5.88 -24.39
C LYS A 169 -2.75 -6.04 -22.92
N TYR A 170 -2.82 -4.95 -22.16
CA TYR A 170 -2.46 -4.90 -20.75
C TYR A 170 -3.64 -4.42 -19.92
N LEU A 171 -4.05 -5.23 -18.96
CA LEU A 171 -5.19 -4.94 -18.08
C LEU A 171 -4.67 -4.61 -16.68
N ILE A 172 -5.07 -3.47 -16.13
CA ILE A 172 -4.69 -3.02 -14.78
C ILE A 172 -5.94 -2.88 -13.90
N MET A 173 -6.09 -3.79 -12.94
CA MET A 173 -7.21 -3.81 -12.02
C MET A 173 -6.97 -2.85 -10.85
N SER A 174 -7.73 -1.75 -10.82
CA SER A 174 -7.70 -0.70 -9.79
C SER A 174 -9.03 -0.58 -9.02
N THR A 175 -9.81 -1.65 -8.99
CA THR A 175 -11.17 -1.70 -8.41
C THR A 175 -11.22 -1.68 -6.88
N GLY A 176 -10.07 -1.86 -6.22
CA GLY A 176 -9.98 -1.99 -4.76
C GLY A 176 -10.72 -3.21 -4.21
N ILE A 177 -11.06 -3.16 -2.92
CA ILE A 177 -11.88 -4.19 -2.25
C ILE A 177 -13.21 -3.57 -1.82
N ALA A 178 -14.24 -3.74 -2.64
CA ALA A 178 -15.54 -3.09 -2.43
C ALA A 178 -16.70 -4.07 -2.25
N VAL A 179 -16.48 -5.38 -2.45
CA VAL A 179 -17.51 -6.40 -2.25
C VAL A 179 -17.55 -6.77 -0.78
N GLU A 180 -18.74 -6.87 -0.22
CA GLU A 180 -18.89 -7.25 1.19
C GLU A 180 -18.34 -8.66 1.46
N ASN A 181 -17.59 -8.80 2.55
CA ASN A 181 -16.97 -10.06 2.94
C ASN A 181 -17.90 -10.87 3.85
N ILE A 182 -18.93 -11.46 3.25
CA ILE A 182 -19.90 -12.30 3.97
C ILE A 182 -19.25 -13.67 4.23
N GLY A 183 -19.19 -14.08 5.50
CA GLY A 183 -18.75 -15.42 5.90
C GLY A 183 -19.68 -16.50 5.35
N ARG A 184 -19.19 -17.74 5.23
CA ARG A 184 -20.07 -18.86 4.85
C ARG A 184 -20.98 -19.19 6.04
N ASN A 185 -22.25 -19.48 5.75
CA ASN A 185 -23.22 -20.04 6.70
C ASN A 185 -23.59 -19.14 7.90
N PHE A 186 -23.69 -17.82 7.73
CA PHE A 186 -24.26 -16.96 8.79
C PHE A 186 -25.80 -17.06 8.79
N LYS A 187 -26.37 -17.83 9.72
CA LYS A 187 -27.82 -18.05 9.82
C LYS A 187 -28.53 -16.80 10.35
N GLY A 188 -29.63 -16.41 9.71
CA GLY A 188 -30.38 -15.21 10.09
C GLY A 188 -29.77 -13.90 9.60
N ILE A 189 -28.86 -13.97 8.61
CA ILE A 189 -28.26 -12.78 7.98
C ILE A 189 -29.31 -11.82 7.39
N GLU A 190 -30.46 -12.34 6.95
CA GLU A 190 -31.60 -11.57 6.46
C GLU A 190 -32.21 -10.63 7.50
N TYR A 191 -31.97 -10.88 8.80
CA TYR A 191 -32.39 -10.02 9.91
C TYR A 191 -31.33 -8.97 10.28
N THR A 192 -30.24 -8.88 9.51
CA THR A 192 -29.14 -7.95 9.78
C THR A 192 -29.05 -6.86 8.74
N GLU A 193 -28.59 -5.69 9.16
CA GLU A 193 -28.41 -4.53 8.32
C GLU A 193 -26.97 -4.42 7.84
N LYS A 194 -26.79 -4.18 6.56
CA LYS A 194 -25.44 -4.04 5.99
C LYS A 194 -24.88 -2.69 6.42
N TYR A 195 -23.62 -2.64 6.81
CA TYR A 195 -22.90 -1.38 7.03
C TYR A 195 -23.06 -0.39 5.87
N SER A 196 -23.20 -0.87 4.63
CA SER A 196 -23.40 0.02 3.48
C SER A 196 -24.80 0.67 3.39
N GLU A 197 -25.78 0.21 4.16
CA GLU A 197 -27.19 0.60 4.06
C GLU A 197 -27.73 1.23 5.36
N ILE A 198 -26.95 1.21 6.45
CA ILE A 198 -27.37 1.78 7.74
C ILE A 198 -27.63 3.28 7.66
N SER A 199 -28.51 3.76 8.54
CA SER A 199 -28.64 5.20 8.79
C SER A 199 -27.37 5.73 9.45
N THR A 200 -27.03 6.98 9.15
CA THR A 200 -25.94 7.71 9.82
C THR A 200 -26.47 8.78 10.76
N ASN A 201 -27.80 8.89 10.92
CA ASN A 201 -28.44 9.79 11.86
C ASN A 201 -28.56 9.11 13.25
N PRO A 202 -27.94 9.64 14.31
CA PRO A 202 -28.06 9.07 15.65
C PRO A 202 -29.51 8.95 16.16
N ASP A 203 -30.39 9.88 15.79
CA ASP A 203 -31.80 9.88 16.24
C ASP A 203 -32.57 8.61 15.79
N ASP A 204 -32.14 7.97 14.70
CA ASP A 204 -32.76 6.71 14.22
C ASP A 204 -32.42 5.50 15.13
N TYR A 205 -31.54 5.70 16.10
CA TYR A 205 -31.08 4.72 17.09
C TYR A 205 -31.53 5.07 18.52
N GLU A 206 -32.30 6.15 18.69
CA GLU A 206 -32.73 6.66 20.00
C GLU A 206 -33.44 5.57 20.82
N GLY A 207 -32.91 5.27 22.01
CA GLY A 207 -33.48 4.28 22.94
C GLY A 207 -33.49 2.84 22.43
N GLN A 208 -32.68 2.50 21.42
CA GLN A 208 -32.58 1.15 20.86
C GLN A 208 -31.36 0.40 21.40
N SER A 209 -31.47 -0.93 21.52
CA SER A 209 -30.34 -1.82 21.81
C SER A 209 -29.76 -2.38 20.51
N VAL A 210 -28.46 -2.13 20.26
CA VAL A 210 -27.83 -2.45 18.97
C VAL A 210 -26.69 -3.45 19.14
N LEU A 211 -26.66 -4.47 18.28
CA LEU A 211 -25.50 -5.36 18.13
C LEU A 211 -24.77 -5.06 16.83
N ILE A 212 -23.44 -4.91 16.90
CA ILE A 212 -22.57 -4.78 15.73
C ILE A 212 -21.74 -6.06 15.58
N VAL A 213 -21.90 -6.75 14.44
CA VAL A 213 -21.08 -7.91 14.08
C VAL A 213 -19.85 -7.44 13.32
N GLY A 214 -18.71 -7.40 14.01
CA GLY A 214 -17.44 -6.89 13.49
C GLY A 214 -16.72 -6.00 14.50
N ARG A 215 -15.39 -5.88 14.36
CA ARG A 215 -14.52 -5.04 15.21
C ARG A 215 -13.42 -4.32 14.40
N GLY A 216 -13.67 -4.09 13.11
CA GLY A 216 -12.80 -3.26 12.27
C GLY A 216 -13.17 -1.78 12.36
N ASN A 217 -12.43 -0.91 11.65
CA ASN A 217 -12.69 0.54 11.68
C ASN A 217 -14.16 0.90 11.35
N SER A 218 -14.80 0.23 10.38
CA SER A 218 -16.22 0.43 10.05
C SER A 218 -17.18 0.13 11.21
N ALA A 219 -16.88 -0.88 12.03
CA ALA A 219 -17.69 -1.22 13.19
C ALA A 219 -17.55 -0.16 14.29
N PHE A 220 -16.32 0.30 14.53
CA PHE A 220 -16.02 1.30 15.54
C PHE A 220 -16.50 2.69 15.17
N GLU A 221 -16.42 3.13 13.91
CA GLU A 221 -17.05 4.41 13.51
C GLU A 221 -18.57 4.38 13.68
N THR A 222 -19.20 3.22 13.42
CA THR A 222 -20.64 3.07 13.60
C THR A 222 -20.99 3.16 15.08
N ALA A 223 -20.31 2.37 15.92
CA ALA A 223 -20.47 2.38 17.37
C ALA A 223 -20.30 3.79 17.97
N ASP A 224 -19.18 4.45 17.67
CA ASP A 224 -18.83 5.78 18.19
C ASP A 224 -19.88 6.83 17.80
N SER A 225 -20.48 6.70 16.61
CA SER A 225 -21.51 7.63 16.13
C SER A 225 -22.89 7.47 16.78
N ILE A 226 -23.24 6.26 17.25
CA ILE A 226 -24.60 5.96 17.75
C ILE A 226 -24.66 5.75 19.26
N MET A 227 -23.52 5.48 19.93
CA MET A 227 -23.49 5.11 21.35
C MET A 227 -24.14 6.15 22.28
N GLY A 228 -24.16 7.42 21.87
CA GLY A 228 -24.82 8.49 22.62
C GLY A 228 -26.35 8.51 22.55
N ALA A 229 -26.96 7.81 21.59
CA ALA A 229 -28.42 7.76 21.38
C ALA A 229 -29.02 6.40 21.76
N THR A 230 -28.23 5.33 21.73
CA THR A 230 -28.68 3.96 22.03
C THR A 230 -28.81 3.68 23.53
N ASN A 231 -29.61 2.66 23.90
CA ASN A 231 -29.58 2.09 25.25
C ASN A 231 -28.24 1.39 25.55
N LEU A 232 -27.73 0.66 24.54
CA LEU A 232 -26.46 -0.04 24.56
C LEU A 232 -26.00 -0.37 23.14
N VAL A 233 -24.68 -0.50 22.99
CA VAL A 233 -24.01 -1.04 21.82
C VAL A 233 -23.15 -2.23 22.25
N HIS A 234 -23.50 -3.41 21.75
CA HIS A 234 -22.64 -4.59 21.87
C HIS A 234 -21.90 -4.82 20.55
N MET A 235 -20.64 -5.26 20.61
CA MET A 235 -19.87 -5.65 19.43
C MET A 235 -19.35 -7.07 19.54
N ILE A 236 -19.56 -7.88 18.51
CA ILE A 236 -19.12 -9.27 18.47
C ILE A 236 -18.17 -9.55 17.31
N SER A 237 -17.07 -10.26 17.57
CA SER A 237 -16.14 -10.69 16.51
C SER A 237 -15.34 -11.92 16.90
N ARG A 238 -14.77 -12.61 15.90
CA ARG A 238 -13.98 -13.84 16.04
C ARG A 238 -12.65 -13.71 16.82
N SER A 239 -12.24 -12.51 17.20
CA SER A 239 -10.95 -12.30 17.86
C SER A 239 -10.93 -11.01 18.68
N ARG A 240 -9.98 -10.95 19.61
CA ARG A 240 -9.61 -9.71 20.30
C ARG A 240 -9.37 -8.55 19.36
N ILE A 241 -9.60 -7.35 19.90
CA ILE A 241 -9.29 -6.10 19.24
C ILE A 241 -7.78 -6.00 19.04
N ARG A 242 -7.41 -5.39 17.92
CA ARG A 242 -6.03 -5.03 17.60
C ARG A 242 -5.99 -3.53 17.43
N MET A 243 -5.10 -2.87 18.15
CA MET A 243 -4.94 -1.42 18.03
C MET A 243 -3.90 -1.12 16.95
N ALA A 244 -4.17 -0.13 16.09
CA ALA A 244 -3.27 0.20 14.99
C ALA A 244 -1.87 0.63 15.45
N TRP A 245 -1.77 1.27 16.63
CA TRP A 245 -0.46 1.66 17.20
C TRP A 245 0.31 0.45 17.74
N GLU A 246 -0.39 -0.57 18.25
CA GLU A 246 0.19 -1.81 18.74
C GLU A 246 0.68 -2.69 17.60
N THR A 247 -0.08 -2.80 16.52
CA THR A 247 0.23 -3.68 15.39
C THR A 247 1.00 -2.99 14.27
N HIS A 248 1.23 -1.68 14.36
CA HIS A 248 1.73 -0.84 13.28
C HIS A 248 0.96 -1.06 11.96
N TYR A 249 -0.36 -1.18 12.03
CA TYR A 249 -1.17 -1.46 10.86
C TYR A 249 -2.45 -0.62 10.83
N VAL A 250 -2.53 0.31 9.86
CA VAL A 250 -3.63 1.28 9.74
C VAL A 250 -5.02 0.62 9.57
N GLY A 251 -5.06 -0.63 9.10
CA GLY A 251 -6.30 -1.38 8.92
C GLY A 251 -6.85 -2.01 10.20
N ASP A 252 -6.08 -2.02 11.28
CA ASP A 252 -6.54 -2.31 12.64
C ASP A 252 -7.17 -1.03 13.27
N LEU A 253 -7.73 -1.12 14.47
CA LEU A 253 -8.54 -0.05 15.05
C LEU A 253 -7.72 1.23 15.29
N ARG A 254 -8.20 2.34 14.74
CA ARG A 254 -7.63 3.67 14.93
C ARG A 254 -8.22 4.37 16.15
N ALA A 255 -7.35 5.07 16.88
CA ALA A 255 -7.67 5.81 18.11
C ALA A 255 -8.88 6.76 18.01
N ILE A 256 -9.13 7.26 16.81
CA ILE A 256 -10.15 8.27 16.53
C ILE A 256 -11.59 7.80 16.80
N ASN A 257 -11.84 6.49 16.81
CA ASN A 257 -13.17 5.90 17.01
C ASN A 257 -13.17 4.94 18.22
N ASN A 258 -12.38 5.25 19.25
CA ASN A 258 -12.22 4.37 20.42
C ASN A 258 -13.27 4.60 21.51
N GLY A 259 -14.23 5.51 21.36
CA GLY A 259 -15.13 5.92 22.43
C GLY A 259 -15.83 4.74 23.13
N ILE A 260 -16.27 3.74 22.36
CA ILE A 260 -16.92 2.54 22.90
C ILE A 260 -16.01 1.67 23.79
N LEU A 261 -14.69 1.79 23.67
CA LEU A 261 -13.76 1.10 24.58
C LEU A 261 -13.84 1.68 26.00
N ASP A 262 -13.97 3.00 26.08
CA ASP A 262 -14.09 3.70 27.36
C ASP A 262 -15.44 3.40 27.99
N THR A 263 -16.53 3.45 27.24
CA THR A 263 -17.87 3.13 27.76
C THR A 263 -17.97 1.68 28.24
N TYR A 264 -17.36 0.72 27.52
CA TYR A 264 -17.27 -0.66 28.00
C TYR A 264 -16.47 -0.78 29.30
N GLN A 265 -15.26 -0.23 29.36
CA GLN A 265 -14.38 -0.35 30.54
C GLN A 265 -14.87 0.44 31.74
N LEU A 266 -15.52 1.58 31.52
CA LEU A 266 -16.09 2.45 32.54
C LEU A 266 -17.55 2.09 32.90
N LYS A 267 -18.01 0.90 32.48
CA LYS A 267 -19.28 0.27 32.90
C LYS A 267 -20.54 1.03 32.46
N SER A 268 -20.51 1.60 31.28
CA SER A 268 -21.64 2.31 30.64
C SER A 268 -22.43 1.41 29.68
N LEU A 269 -22.75 0.18 30.11
CA LEU A 269 -23.59 -0.83 29.44
C LEU A 269 -23.07 -1.42 28.11
N ASP A 270 -22.24 -0.70 27.36
CA ASP A 270 -21.65 -1.21 26.12
C ASP A 270 -20.76 -2.42 26.37
N ALA A 271 -20.63 -3.31 25.38
CA ALA A 271 -19.90 -4.56 25.57
C ALA A 271 -19.17 -5.06 24.33
N LEU A 272 -18.06 -5.75 24.59
CA LEU A 272 -17.23 -6.38 23.56
C LEU A 272 -17.19 -7.90 23.79
N LEU A 273 -17.71 -8.67 22.82
CA LEU A 273 -17.77 -10.12 22.87
C LEU A 273 -16.98 -10.84 21.77
N GLU A 274 -16.47 -12.03 22.09
CA GLU A 274 -15.72 -12.85 21.15
C GLU A 274 -16.49 -14.12 20.79
N ALA A 275 -16.89 -14.21 19.53
CA ALA A 275 -17.44 -15.40 18.92
C ALA A 275 -17.19 -15.39 17.40
N PRO A 276 -16.78 -16.52 16.80
CA PRO A 276 -16.68 -16.65 15.37
C PRO A 276 -18.07 -16.58 14.72
N ILE A 277 -18.16 -16.02 13.51
CA ILE A 277 -19.45 -15.85 12.81
C ILE A 277 -20.13 -17.19 12.52
N GLU A 278 -19.33 -18.26 12.40
CA GLU A 278 -19.78 -19.64 12.20
C GLU A 278 -20.53 -20.21 13.42
N GLN A 279 -20.40 -19.57 14.59
CA GLN A 279 -21.16 -19.89 15.81
C GLN A 279 -22.31 -18.91 16.03
N LEU A 280 -22.50 -17.93 15.14
CA LEU A 280 -23.56 -16.93 15.26
C LEU A 280 -24.80 -17.35 14.48
N ALA A 281 -25.96 -17.24 15.11
CA ALA A 281 -27.25 -17.24 14.43
C ALA A 281 -28.16 -16.13 14.97
N VAL A 282 -28.88 -15.47 14.08
CA VAL A 282 -29.88 -14.46 14.45
C VAL A 282 -31.28 -15.06 14.31
N VAL A 283 -32.11 -14.86 15.33
CA VAL A 283 -33.49 -15.33 15.37
C VAL A 283 -34.42 -14.18 15.71
N LYS A 284 -35.44 -13.96 14.89
CA LYS A 284 -36.48 -12.96 15.17
C LYS A 284 -37.63 -13.59 15.95
N LYS A 285 -37.97 -13.04 17.12
CA LYS A 285 -39.14 -13.41 17.95
C LYS A 285 -39.79 -12.14 18.49
N ASP A 286 -41.11 -12.04 18.41
CA ASP A 286 -41.88 -10.90 18.95
C ASP A 286 -41.33 -9.53 18.52
N ASN A 287 -40.97 -9.43 17.24
CA ASN A 287 -40.34 -8.27 16.61
C ASN A 287 -38.98 -7.82 17.19
N LYS A 288 -38.35 -8.66 18.02
CA LYS A 288 -37.03 -8.46 18.60
C LYS A 288 -36.03 -9.48 18.05
N LEU A 289 -34.75 -9.15 18.08
CA LEU A 289 -33.67 -9.94 17.50
C LEU A 289 -32.84 -10.61 18.60
N TYR A 290 -32.87 -11.93 18.65
CA TYR A 290 -32.07 -12.74 19.56
C TYR A 290 -30.85 -13.30 18.84
N VAL A 291 -29.75 -13.47 19.56
CA VAL A 291 -28.49 -13.98 19.01
C VAL A 291 -28.06 -15.22 19.76
N ASP A 292 -27.88 -16.31 19.03
CA ASP A 292 -27.09 -17.47 19.42
C ASP A 292 -25.64 -17.16 19.04
N ALA A 293 -24.70 -17.29 19.98
CA ALA A 293 -23.26 -17.12 19.72
C ALA A 293 -22.42 -18.33 20.10
N TYR A 294 -23.03 -19.51 20.11
CA TYR A 294 -22.40 -20.73 20.60
C TYR A 294 -22.43 -21.83 19.56
N ASP A 295 -23.62 -22.16 19.06
CA ASP A 295 -23.86 -23.38 18.30
C ASP A 295 -24.18 -23.06 16.83
N GLY A 296 -24.58 -21.82 16.54
CA GLY A 296 -24.93 -21.34 15.20
C GLY A 296 -26.18 -21.99 14.60
N ASP A 297 -26.89 -22.81 15.36
CA ASP A 297 -28.07 -23.54 14.90
C ASP A 297 -29.36 -22.73 15.07
N GLY A 298 -29.34 -21.62 15.82
CA GLY A 298 -30.50 -20.75 16.06
C GLY A 298 -31.62 -21.42 16.86
N SER A 299 -31.41 -22.67 17.31
CA SER A 299 -32.24 -23.33 18.31
C SER A 299 -31.82 -22.94 19.74
N ASN A 300 -30.59 -22.45 19.86
CA ASN A 300 -29.90 -22.28 21.13
C ASN A 300 -29.49 -20.82 21.34
N ALA A 301 -30.33 -20.01 21.98
CA ALA A 301 -29.83 -18.78 22.62
C ALA A 301 -28.89 -19.09 23.82
N ILE A 302 -28.62 -20.37 24.11
CA ILE A 302 -27.92 -20.87 25.29
C ILE A 302 -26.90 -21.95 24.85
N PRO A 303 -25.63 -21.91 25.31
CA PRO A 303 -24.57 -22.80 24.83
C PRO A 303 -24.83 -24.28 25.12
N THR A 304 -24.55 -25.17 24.17
CA THR A 304 -24.71 -26.63 24.35
C THR A 304 -23.96 -27.18 25.57
N ARG A 305 -22.78 -26.63 25.90
CA ARG A 305 -21.97 -27.09 27.05
C ARG A 305 -22.68 -26.97 28.40
N PHE A 306 -23.68 -26.10 28.51
CA PHE A 306 -24.42 -25.92 29.74
C PHE A 306 -25.79 -26.64 29.75
N LYS A 307 -26.19 -27.29 28.65
CA LYS A 307 -27.42 -28.10 28.64
C LYS A 307 -27.33 -29.31 29.59
N GLN A 308 -26.12 -29.76 29.91
CA GLN A 308 -25.89 -30.91 30.81
C GLN A 308 -25.85 -30.52 32.31
N SER A 309 -25.69 -29.24 32.64
CA SER A 309 -25.56 -28.76 34.03
C SER A 309 -26.71 -27.84 34.50
N GLY A 310 -27.79 -27.75 33.74
CA GLY A 310 -28.83 -26.73 33.93
C GLY A 310 -28.50 -25.46 33.14
N GLN A 311 -29.52 -24.84 32.55
CA GLN A 311 -29.37 -23.62 31.75
C GLN A 311 -28.75 -22.50 32.62
N PRO A 312 -27.62 -21.89 32.23
CA PRO A 312 -27.10 -20.73 32.90
C PRO A 312 -28.03 -19.56 32.55
N ASP A 313 -28.67 -19.00 33.56
CA ASP A 313 -29.50 -17.80 33.48
C ASP A 313 -28.67 -16.51 33.26
N ASN A 314 -27.34 -16.63 33.30
CA ASN A 314 -26.40 -15.52 33.21
C ASN A 314 -25.40 -15.68 32.06
N PHE A 315 -25.68 -15.02 30.94
CA PHE A 315 -24.80 -14.94 29.77
C PHE A 315 -24.93 -13.58 29.04
N ALA A 316 -23.89 -13.20 28.30
CA ALA A 316 -23.69 -11.81 27.85
C ALA A 316 -24.65 -11.30 26.76
N ILE A 317 -25.37 -12.19 26.07
CA ILE A 317 -26.31 -11.85 24.98
C ILE A 317 -27.72 -12.38 25.25
N ARG A 318 -28.12 -12.43 26.52
CA ARG A 318 -29.42 -12.94 26.93
C ARG A 318 -30.59 -12.04 26.55
N GLU A 319 -30.35 -10.73 26.50
CA GLU A 319 -31.35 -9.75 26.13
C GLU A 319 -31.42 -9.59 24.60
N PRO A 320 -32.61 -9.31 24.05
CA PRO A 320 -32.76 -9.06 22.63
C PRO A 320 -32.22 -7.70 22.20
N TYR A 321 -31.98 -7.58 20.88
CA TYR A 321 -31.62 -6.34 20.20
C TYR A 321 -32.77 -5.83 19.32
N ASP A 322 -32.80 -4.52 19.10
CA ASP A 322 -33.65 -3.87 18.13
C ASP A 322 -33.06 -3.96 16.72
N ARG A 323 -31.73 -3.82 16.62
CA ARG A 323 -31.01 -3.81 15.35
C ARG A 323 -29.72 -4.60 15.45
N ILE A 324 -29.38 -5.29 14.36
CA ILE A 324 -28.11 -6.00 14.22
C ILE A 324 -27.42 -5.49 12.96
N ILE A 325 -26.27 -4.84 13.12
CA ILE A 325 -25.50 -4.25 12.02
C ILE A 325 -24.30 -5.14 11.72
N ARG A 326 -24.11 -5.53 10.46
CA ARG A 326 -22.94 -6.32 10.05
C ARG A 326 -21.86 -5.46 9.39
N CYS A 327 -20.69 -5.47 10.03
CA CYS A 327 -19.47 -4.76 9.65
C CYS A 327 -18.32 -5.77 9.38
N LEU A 328 -18.54 -6.69 8.44
CA LEU A 328 -17.66 -7.86 8.19
C LEU A 328 -16.44 -7.56 7.28
N GLY A 329 -16.29 -6.30 6.88
CA GLY A 329 -15.24 -5.84 5.97
C GLY A 329 -15.53 -6.16 4.51
N PHE A 330 -14.51 -5.93 3.67
CA PHE A 330 -14.61 -6.03 2.21
C PHE A 330 -13.60 -7.01 1.62
N GLN A 331 -13.90 -7.51 0.44
CA GLN A 331 -13.07 -8.38 -0.41
C GLN A 331 -13.06 -7.88 -1.87
N PHE A 332 -12.12 -8.39 -2.64
CA PHE A 332 -12.01 -8.16 -4.07
C PHE A 332 -13.17 -8.82 -4.82
N ASP A 333 -13.60 -8.17 -5.90
CA ASP A 333 -14.65 -8.69 -6.77
C ASP A 333 -14.07 -9.67 -7.79
N PHE A 334 -14.38 -10.96 -7.61
CA PHE A 334 -13.97 -12.02 -8.53
C PHE A 334 -15.06 -12.35 -9.56
N SER A 335 -16.24 -11.74 -9.48
CA SER A 335 -17.39 -12.12 -10.30
C SER A 335 -17.29 -11.66 -11.76
N ILE A 336 -16.44 -10.66 -12.03
CA ILE A 336 -16.26 -10.07 -13.35
C ILE A 336 -15.37 -10.91 -14.28
N PHE A 337 -14.69 -11.93 -13.76
CA PHE A 337 -13.73 -12.74 -14.53
C PHE A 337 -14.35 -14.06 -14.96
N ASP A 338 -14.03 -14.49 -16.18
CA ASP A 338 -14.22 -15.88 -16.60
C ASP A 338 -13.17 -16.81 -15.97
N ASN A 339 -13.25 -18.11 -16.28
CA ASN A 339 -12.31 -19.10 -15.75
C ASN A 339 -10.85 -18.87 -16.22
N ALA A 340 -10.64 -18.32 -17.42
CA ALA A 340 -9.30 -18.10 -17.99
C ALA A 340 -8.62 -16.84 -17.44
N THR A 341 -9.41 -15.85 -17.00
CA THR A 341 -8.95 -14.55 -16.50
C THR A 341 -9.07 -14.40 -14.99
N ASN A 342 -9.54 -15.43 -14.28
CA ASN A 342 -9.61 -15.38 -12.83
C ASN A 342 -8.20 -15.39 -12.21
N PRO A 343 -7.76 -14.32 -11.53
CA PRO A 343 -6.42 -14.27 -10.93
C PRO A 343 -6.29 -15.26 -9.75
N GLY A 344 -7.40 -15.76 -9.22
CA GLY A 344 -7.46 -16.58 -8.02
C GLY A 344 -7.27 -15.77 -6.74
N ARG A 345 -7.61 -16.39 -5.61
CA ARG A 345 -7.44 -15.80 -4.27
C ARG A 345 -6.06 -16.15 -3.73
N CYS A 346 -5.48 -15.25 -2.92
CA CYS A 346 -4.28 -15.58 -2.15
C CYS A 346 -4.49 -16.79 -1.23
N GLN A 347 -3.42 -17.54 -0.97
CA GLN A 347 -3.42 -18.63 0.00
C GLN A 347 -3.31 -18.07 1.43
N GLY A 348 -4.10 -18.61 2.38
CA GLY A 348 -4.15 -18.16 3.77
C GLY A 348 -5.46 -17.47 4.16
N THR A 349 -5.99 -17.77 5.35
CA THR A 349 -7.37 -17.41 5.75
C THR A 349 -7.69 -15.90 5.70
N ARG A 350 -6.77 -15.03 6.12
CA ARG A 350 -7.01 -13.57 6.19
C ARG A 350 -6.71 -12.81 4.89
N VAL A 351 -5.82 -13.35 4.05
CA VAL A 351 -5.38 -12.72 2.79
C VAL A 351 -6.23 -13.17 1.60
N LYS A 352 -7.03 -14.25 1.74
CA LYS A 352 -8.03 -14.75 0.76
C LYS A 352 -9.03 -13.72 0.22
N LYS A 353 -9.15 -12.55 0.87
CA LYS A 353 -9.97 -11.42 0.42
C LYS A 353 -9.33 -10.62 -0.73
N TYR A 354 -8.03 -10.81 -0.99
CA TYR A 354 -7.29 -10.17 -2.07
C TYR A 354 -7.01 -11.13 -3.23
N PRO A 355 -6.79 -10.61 -4.46
CA PRO A 355 -6.34 -11.40 -5.60
C PRO A 355 -4.90 -11.89 -5.42
N ASN A 356 -4.56 -13.03 -6.04
CA ASN A 356 -3.22 -13.61 -6.01
C ASN A 356 -2.28 -12.91 -7.01
N ILE A 357 -1.25 -12.24 -6.49
CA ILE A 357 -0.39 -11.33 -7.24
C ILE A 357 1.09 -11.66 -6.94
N LYS A 358 1.93 -11.62 -7.97
CA LYS A 358 3.39 -11.75 -7.87
C LYS A 358 4.04 -10.45 -7.35
N PRO A 359 5.31 -10.47 -6.89
CA PRO A 359 5.98 -9.26 -6.42
C PRO A 359 6.15 -8.14 -7.46
N ASN A 360 6.06 -8.45 -8.76
CA ASN A 360 6.03 -7.48 -9.85
C ASN A 360 4.62 -6.92 -10.14
N TYR A 361 3.66 -7.15 -9.24
CA TYR A 361 2.26 -6.74 -9.31
C TYR A 361 1.43 -7.37 -10.45
N GLU A 362 1.97 -8.38 -11.14
CA GLU A 362 1.24 -9.17 -12.15
C GLU A 362 0.42 -10.28 -11.48
N ALA A 363 -0.75 -10.60 -12.03
CA ALA A 363 -1.56 -11.73 -11.61
C ALA A 363 -0.73 -13.02 -11.66
N SER A 364 -0.85 -13.88 -10.65
CA SER A 364 -0.05 -15.11 -10.62
C SER A 364 -0.37 -16.07 -11.77
N LYS A 365 -1.62 -16.09 -12.23
CA LYS A 365 -2.15 -17.04 -13.22
C LYS A 365 -2.49 -16.43 -14.58
N VAL A 366 -2.54 -15.10 -14.68
CA VAL A 366 -3.06 -14.42 -15.87
C VAL A 366 -2.01 -13.43 -16.38
N PRO A 367 -1.14 -13.82 -17.32
CA PRO A 367 -0.11 -12.93 -17.87
C PRO A 367 -0.72 -11.66 -18.43
N ASN A 368 -0.02 -10.53 -18.26
CA ASN A 368 -0.43 -9.18 -18.69
C ASN A 368 -1.64 -8.58 -17.94
N MET A 369 -2.13 -9.24 -16.89
CA MET A 369 -3.05 -8.63 -15.93
C MET A 369 -2.26 -8.15 -14.71
N TYR A 370 -2.38 -6.88 -14.35
CA TYR A 370 -1.69 -6.26 -13.23
C TYR A 370 -2.67 -5.61 -12.27
N PHE A 371 -2.18 -5.22 -11.09
CA PHE A 371 -3.00 -4.61 -10.04
C PHE A 371 -2.34 -3.35 -9.49
N SER A 372 -3.15 -2.33 -9.23
CA SER A 372 -2.74 -1.10 -8.57
C SER A 372 -3.73 -0.69 -7.48
N GLY A 373 -3.32 0.27 -6.64
CA GLY A 373 -4.10 0.66 -5.46
C GLY A 373 -4.14 -0.43 -4.39
N THR A 374 -5.22 -0.45 -3.60
CA THR A 374 -5.43 -1.37 -2.47
C THR A 374 -5.33 -2.86 -2.84
N ASN A 375 -5.50 -3.22 -4.11
CA ASN A 375 -5.34 -4.60 -4.58
C ASN A 375 -3.92 -5.14 -4.35
N THR A 376 -2.91 -4.27 -4.45
CA THR A 376 -1.49 -4.62 -4.27
C THR A 376 -1.16 -5.02 -2.83
N HIS A 377 -2.05 -4.73 -1.89
CA HIS A 377 -1.91 -5.10 -0.48
C HIS A 377 -1.91 -6.62 -0.23
N SER A 378 -2.18 -7.43 -1.25
CA SER A 378 -1.93 -8.87 -1.20
C SER A 378 -0.46 -9.22 -0.91
N ILE A 379 0.48 -8.37 -1.33
CA ILE A 379 1.92 -8.60 -1.26
C ILE A 379 2.49 -8.26 0.13
N ASP A 380 1.94 -7.20 0.75
CA ASP A 380 2.43 -6.60 2.00
C ASP A 380 1.35 -6.49 3.09
N PHE A 381 0.28 -7.31 3.01
CA PHE A 381 -0.79 -7.35 4.00
C PHE A 381 -0.25 -7.43 5.44
N ARG A 382 -0.55 -6.41 6.26
CA ARG A 382 -0.07 -6.25 7.65
C ARG A 382 1.46 -6.21 7.80
N LYS A 383 2.17 -5.78 6.76
CA LYS A 383 3.63 -5.59 6.78
C LYS A 383 4.00 -4.14 6.51
N SER A 384 3.35 -3.51 5.54
CA SER A 384 3.65 -2.13 5.13
C SER A 384 2.37 -1.39 4.70
N ALA A 385 2.54 -0.23 4.06
CA ALA A 385 1.45 0.69 3.76
C ALA A 385 0.72 0.47 2.42
N GLY A 386 0.99 -0.61 1.67
CA GLY A 386 0.43 -0.89 0.33
C GLY A 386 -1.10 -1.02 0.28
N GLY A 387 -1.77 -1.13 1.43
CA GLY A 387 -3.23 -1.07 1.55
C GLY A 387 -3.83 0.33 1.55
N PHE A 388 -3.01 1.36 1.70
CA PHE A 388 -3.43 2.74 1.99
C PHE A 388 -2.80 3.71 0.99
N ILE A 389 -3.42 4.89 0.82
CA ILE A 389 -3.07 5.83 -0.26
C ILE A 389 -1.60 6.27 -0.21
N HIS A 390 -1.07 6.57 0.98
CA HIS A 390 0.35 6.91 1.17
C HIS A 390 1.32 5.79 0.79
N GLY A 391 0.91 4.53 0.79
CA GLY A 391 1.77 3.44 0.37
C GLY A 391 1.56 3.09 -1.10
N PHE A 392 0.32 2.78 -1.50
CA PHE A 392 0.08 2.26 -2.84
C PHE A 392 0.32 3.26 -3.96
N ARG A 393 0.39 4.58 -3.69
CA ARG A 393 0.81 5.54 -4.70
C ARG A 393 2.24 5.25 -5.20
N TYR A 394 3.09 4.71 -4.33
CA TYR A 394 4.45 4.29 -4.68
C TYR A 394 4.51 2.88 -5.27
N THR A 395 3.68 1.93 -4.81
CA THR A 395 3.59 0.62 -5.49
C THR A 395 3.05 0.77 -6.92
N THR A 396 2.14 1.72 -7.13
CA THR A 396 1.64 2.10 -8.47
C THR A 396 2.74 2.71 -9.33
N ARG A 397 3.61 3.56 -8.77
CA ARG A 397 4.81 4.09 -9.46
C ARG A 397 5.80 2.98 -9.82
N ALA A 398 6.06 2.06 -8.89
CA ALA A 398 6.93 0.90 -9.12
C ALA A 398 6.38 -0.02 -10.21
N LEU A 399 5.07 -0.31 -10.20
CA LEU A 399 4.40 -1.04 -11.29
C LEU A 399 4.57 -0.31 -12.63
N HIS A 400 4.37 1.02 -12.67
CA HIS A 400 4.60 1.78 -13.89
C HIS A 400 6.03 1.58 -14.42
N TYR A 401 7.07 1.70 -13.58
CA TYR A 401 8.45 1.46 -14.03
C TYR A 401 8.70 0.03 -14.52
N LEU A 402 8.11 -0.98 -13.87
CA LEU A 402 8.16 -2.37 -14.34
C LEU A 402 7.55 -2.53 -15.74
N LEU A 403 6.42 -1.85 -16.00
CA LEU A 403 5.73 -1.89 -17.30
C LEU A 403 6.50 -1.12 -18.38
N GLU A 404 7.11 0.00 -18.02
CA GLU A 404 7.95 0.82 -18.91
C GLU A 404 9.15 0.00 -19.43
N TRP A 405 9.82 -0.74 -18.55
CA TRP A 405 10.87 -1.67 -18.97
C TRP A 405 10.31 -2.84 -19.79
N LYS A 406 9.33 -3.58 -19.23
CA LYS A 406 8.82 -4.83 -19.83
C LYS A 406 8.22 -4.61 -21.22
N ASN A 407 7.49 -3.52 -21.43
CA ASN A 407 6.68 -3.32 -22.63
C ASN A 407 7.29 -2.29 -23.60
N HIS A 408 8.13 -1.38 -23.12
CA HIS A 408 8.64 -0.25 -23.91
C HIS A 408 10.16 -0.12 -23.92
N GLY A 409 10.89 -0.99 -23.21
CA GLY A 409 12.36 -0.97 -23.14
C GLY A 409 12.93 0.25 -22.42
N VAL A 410 12.09 1.00 -21.68
CA VAL A 410 12.54 2.15 -20.90
C VAL A 410 13.12 1.64 -19.59
N VAL A 411 14.43 1.80 -19.42
CA VAL A 411 15.15 1.32 -18.23
C VAL A 411 14.64 1.99 -16.95
N TRP A 412 14.80 1.30 -15.82
CA TRP A 412 14.41 1.86 -14.52
C TRP A 412 15.13 3.20 -14.27
N PRO A 413 14.42 4.25 -13.80
CA PRO A 413 15.04 5.55 -13.54
C PRO A 413 16.18 5.47 -12.53
N HIS A 414 17.34 5.99 -12.91
CA HIS A 414 18.54 5.96 -12.07
C HIS A 414 19.43 7.17 -12.35
N VAL A 415 20.33 7.43 -11.41
CA VAL A 415 21.43 8.39 -11.58
C VAL A 415 22.75 7.66 -11.51
N VAL A 416 23.75 8.13 -12.25
CA VAL A 416 25.12 7.61 -12.18
C VAL A 416 26.00 8.69 -11.58
N VAL A 417 26.70 8.36 -10.50
CA VAL A 417 27.60 9.28 -9.80
C VAL A 417 28.92 8.61 -9.41
N PRO A 418 29.98 9.37 -9.14
CA PRO A 418 31.18 8.83 -8.52
C PRO A 418 30.88 8.15 -7.19
N TYR A 419 31.61 7.08 -6.86
CA TYR A 419 31.45 6.38 -5.58
C TYR A 419 31.62 7.32 -4.37
N LEU A 420 32.49 8.33 -4.48
CA LEU A 420 32.68 9.36 -3.45
C LEU A 420 31.42 10.17 -3.13
N ASP A 421 30.51 10.32 -4.10
CA ASP A 421 29.27 11.10 -3.93
C ASP A 421 28.09 10.25 -3.43
N LEU A 422 28.25 8.91 -3.39
CA LEU A 422 27.18 7.99 -2.99
C LEU A 422 26.60 8.32 -1.61
N MET A 423 27.46 8.66 -0.65
CA MET A 423 27.03 9.01 0.69
C MET A 423 26.13 10.25 0.70
N ASN A 424 26.44 11.27 -0.11
CA ASN A 424 25.65 12.50 -0.17
C ASN A 424 24.24 12.24 -0.73
N ILE A 425 24.14 11.40 -1.76
CA ILE A 425 22.85 11.00 -2.33
C ILE A 425 22.03 10.23 -1.29
N ILE A 426 22.64 9.23 -0.65
CA ILE A 426 21.96 8.40 0.34
C ILE A 426 21.50 9.23 1.54
N ILE A 427 22.35 10.10 2.09
CA ILE A 427 21.97 10.96 3.20
C ILE A 427 20.82 11.89 2.81
N LYS A 428 20.85 12.51 1.64
CA LYS A 428 19.72 13.30 1.16
C LYS A 428 18.46 12.43 1.05
N ARG A 429 18.58 11.26 0.45
CA ARG A 429 17.49 10.32 0.19
C ARG A 429 16.82 9.83 1.47
N ILE A 430 17.55 9.29 2.44
CA ILE A 430 16.96 8.80 3.70
C ILE A 430 16.27 9.91 4.50
N ASN A 431 16.73 11.16 4.35
CA ASN A 431 16.14 12.31 5.05
C ASN A 431 14.92 12.91 4.34
N GLU A 432 14.74 12.69 3.03
CA GLU A 432 13.67 13.32 2.25
C GLU A 432 12.63 12.32 1.74
N ALA A 433 13.04 11.13 1.30
CA ALA A 433 12.23 10.17 0.57
C ALA A 433 10.97 9.75 1.32
N SER A 434 9.82 9.72 0.64
CA SER A 434 8.56 9.30 1.24
C SER A 434 8.12 7.90 0.82
N ASP A 435 8.57 7.42 -0.33
CA ASP A 435 8.36 6.05 -0.80
C ASP A 435 8.90 4.98 0.16
N ILE A 436 10.20 4.87 0.38
CA ILE A 436 10.86 3.88 1.24
C ILE A 436 10.49 4.10 2.71
N TYR A 437 10.09 5.32 3.09
CA TYR A 437 9.58 5.63 4.42
C TYR A 437 8.19 5.00 4.66
N GLN A 438 7.26 5.14 3.69
CA GLN A 438 5.91 4.58 3.81
C GLN A 438 5.86 3.09 3.46
N MET A 439 6.64 2.68 2.46
CA MET A 439 6.72 1.31 1.94
C MET A 439 7.93 0.56 2.51
N PHE A 440 8.23 0.79 3.79
CA PHE A 440 9.32 0.14 4.52
C PHE A 440 9.25 -1.39 4.36
N GLY A 441 10.39 -2.04 4.16
CA GLY A 441 10.50 -3.48 3.94
C GLY A 441 9.87 -4.00 2.64
N VAL A 442 9.35 -3.13 1.76
CA VAL A 442 8.69 -3.52 0.50
C VAL A 442 9.33 -2.83 -0.70
N LEU A 443 9.58 -1.52 -0.58
CA LEU A 443 10.35 -0.75 -1.55
C LEU A 443 11.66 -0.31 -0.89
N GLY A 444 12.76 -0.43 -1.62
CA GLY A 444 14.09 0.00 -1.20
C GLY A 444 14.84 0.64 -2.36
N ASP A 445 15.99 1.22 -2.07
CA ASP A 445 16.87 1.78 -3.10
C ASP A 445 18.04 0.82 -3.35
N VAL A 446 18.55 0.77 -4.58
CA VAL A 446 19.64 -0.13 -4.98
C VAL A 446 20.78 0.68 -5.57
N ALA A 447 22.00 0.47 -5.08
CA ALA A 447 23.21 1.07 -5.62
C ALA A 447 24.08 -0.02 -6.25
N ILE A 448 24.23 -0.01 -7.58
CA ILE A 448 25.10 -0.93 -8.31
C ILE A 448 26.49 -0.33 -8.41
N LEU A 449 27.48 -1.02 -7.85
CA LEU A 449 28.88 -0.62 -7.86
C LEU A 449 29.52 -1.07 -9.18
N ARG A 450 30.11 -0.12 -9.90
CA ARG A 450 30.77 -0.38 -11.18
C ARG A 450 32.29 -0.41 -11.02
N ASP A 451 32.94 -1.09 -11.95
CA ASP A 451 34.42 -1.23 -11.97
C ASP A 451 35.13 0.09 -12.31
N ASP A 452 34.45 1.01 -13.00
CA ASP A 452 34.94 2.33 -13.39
C ASP A 452 34.89 3.39 -12.26
N GLY A 453 34.62 2.96 -11.02
CA GLY A 453 34.53 3.85 -9.86
C GLY A 453 33.21 4.64 -9.77
N GLN A 454 32.25 4.38 -10.67
CA GLN A 454 30.92 4.97 -10.61
C GLN A 454 29.93 4.06 -9.87
N VAL A 455 28.79 4.63 -9.51
CA VAL A 455 27.66 3.95 -8.88
C VAL A 455 26.38 4.35 -9.61
N ALA A 456 25.61 3.35 -10.05
CA ALA A 456 24.26 3.57 -10.55
C ALA A 456 23.27 3.41 -9.40
N TYR A 457 22.52 4.46 -9.07
CA TYR A 457 21.62 4.52 -7.94
C TYR A 457 20.16 4.53 -8.40
N PHE A 458 19.39 3.53 -7.95
CA PHE A 458 18.01 3.25 -8.33
C PHE A 458 17.10 3.48 -7.13
N GLU A 459 16.06 4.28 -7.31
CA GLU A 459 15.11 4.60 -6.25
C GLU A 459 13.86 3.69 -6.32
N SER A 460 13.29 3.37 -5.15
CA SER A 460 11.96 2.74 -5.00
C SER A 460 11.76 1.38 -5.68
N PHE A 461 12.78 0.53 -5.71
CA PHE A 461 12.70 -0.80 -6.30
C PHE A 461 12.03 -1.82 -5.36
N PRO A 462 11.14 -2.71 -5.86
CA PRO A 462 10.56 -3.77 -5.04
C PRO A 462 11.61 -4.75 -4.51
N VAL A 463 11.84 -4.76 -3.19
CA VAL A 463 12.95 -5.52 -2.57
C VAL A 463 12.84 -7.03 -2.79
N LYS A 464 11.64 -7.53 -3.06
CA LYS A 464 11.38 -8.95 -3.39
C LYS A 464 11.85 -9.36 -4.79
N LEU A 465 12.27 -8.42 -5.62
CA LEU A 465 12.74 -8.65 -6.99
C LEU A 465 14.25 -8.43 -7.11
N VAL A 466 14.98 -8.21 -6.00
CA VAL A 466 16.42 -7.89 -6.03
C VAL A 466 17.24 -9.03 -6.64
N ASN A 467 16.80 -10.28 -6.49
CA ASN A 467 17.46 -11.42 -7.12
C ASN A 467 17.21 -11.56 -8.63
N GLU A 468 16.31 -10.74 -9.18
CA GLU A 468 16.00 -10.65 -10.61
C GLU A 468 16.11 -9.17 -11.06
N PHE A 469 17.07 -8.43 -10.52
CA PHE A 469 17.18 -6.98 -10.70
C PHE A 469 17.34 -6.60 -12.18
N GLN A 470 18.26 -7.22 -12.92
CA GLN A 470 18.51 -6.93 -14.33
C GLN A 470 17.28 -7.24 -15.18
N LYS A 471 16.58 -8.34 -14.89
CA LYS A 471 15.35 -8.73 -15.58
C LYS A 471 14.26 -7.67 -15.47
N HIS A 472 14.19 -6.97 -14.34
CA HIS A 472 13.14 -5.99 -14.03
C HIS A 472 13.51 -4.53 -14.25
N THR A 473 14.80 -4.21 -14.42
CA THR A 473 15.27 -2.84 -14.62
C THR A 473 15.88 -2.60 -16.00
N GLY A 474 16.32 -3.66 -16.67
CA GLY A 474 17.11 -3.56 -17.90
C GLY A 474 18.55 -3.12 -17.69
N TYR A 475 19.00 -3.01 -16.44
CA TYR A 475 20.35 -2.59 -16.11
C TYR A 475 21.22 -3.80 -15.72
N PRO A 476 22.49 -3.89 -16.18
CA PRO A 476 23.39 -4.96 -15.78
C PRO A 476 23.54 -5.07 -14.27
N GLU A 477 23.47 -6.28 -13.76
CA GLU A 477 23.73 -6.57 -12.35
C GLU A 477 25.25 -6.51 -12.04
N GLY A 478 25.56 -6.24 -10.78
CA GLY A 478 26.92 -6.20 -10.25
C GLY A 478 26.90 -6.20 -8.71
N PRO A 479 28.07 -6.05 -8.06
CA PRO A 479 28.12 -5.84 -6.62
C PRO A 479 27.18 -4.69 -6.23
N MET A 480 26.35 -4.90 -5.20
CA MET A 480 25.25 -3.97 -4.93
C MET A 480 25.06 -3.70 -3.44
N ILE A 481 24.56 -2.50 -3.15
CA ILE A 481 24.08 -2.11 -1.83
C ILE A 481 22.57 -1.87 -1.93
N VAL A 482 21.80 -2.60 -1.13
CA VAL A 482 20.35 -2.37 -1.00
C VAL A 482 20.08 -1.58 0.27
N LEU A 483 19.47 -0.41 0.13
CA LEU A 483 18.98 0.41 1.23
C LEU A 483 17.51 0.06 1.48
N ASN A 484 17.21 -0.32 2.71
CA ASN A 484 15.86 -0.59 3.18
C ASN A 484 15.57 0.19 4.46
N MET A 485 14.33 0.65 4.65
CA MET A 485 13.88 1.19 5.94
C MET A 485 13.23 0.06 6.74
N GLU A 486 13.60 -0.10 8.00
CA GLU A 486 13.14 -1.21 8.84
C GLU A 486 12.75 -0.75 10.24
N TYR A 487 11.82 -1.49 10.85
CA TYR A 487 11.55 -1.44 12.28
C TYR A 487 12.25 -2.61 12.96
N GLY A 488 12.59 -2.43 14.24
CA GLY A 488 13.10 -3.52 15.06
C GLY A 488 12.14 -4.72 15.08
N LYS A 489 12.69 -5.93 15.17
CA LYS A 489 11.92 -7.19 15.11
C LYS A 489 10.75 -7.23 16.09
N ASP A 490 10.91 -6.55 17.23
CA ASP A 490 9.91 -6.50 18.28
C ASP A 490 9.08 -5.22 18.36
N PHE A 491 9.23 -4.30 17.41
CA PHE A 491 8.56 -3.00 17.41
C PHE A 491 7.04 -3.07 17.54
N SER A 492 6.40 -4.01 16.84
CA SER A 492 4.94 -4.10 16.80
C SER A 492 4.43 -5.54 16.74
N GLY A 493 3.16 -5.71 17.06
CA GLY A 493 2.47 -6.99 17.05
C GLY A 493 1.26 -6.98 17.98
N ALA A 494 0.28 -7.82 17.69
CA ALA A 494 -0.90 -7.91 18.56
C ALA A 494 -0.47 -8.36 19.97
N GLY A 495 -0.89 -7.65 21.00
CA GLY A 495 -0.57 -7.82 22.41
C GLY A 495 0.70 -7.12 22.86
N LYS A 496 1.41 -6.41 21.99
CA LYS A 496 2.69 -5.79 22.35
C LYS A 496 2.48 -4.40 22.94
N ASP A 497 3.15 -4.16 24.07
CA ASP A 497 3.29 -2.82 24.61
C ASP A 497 4.33 -2.04 23.80
N THR A 498 3.83 -1.15 22.95
CA THR A 498 4.63 -0.23 22.12
C THR A 498 5.06 1.03 22.88
N PHE A 499 4.58 1.19 24.11
CA PHE A 499 4.87 2.32 25.00
C PHE A 499 5.75 1.96 26.20
N LYS A 500 6.29 0.73 26.25
CA LYS A 500 7.24 0.28 27.28
C LYS A 500 8.46 1.21 27.44
N SER A 501 9.12 1.13 28.59
CA SER A 501 10.45 1.72 28.80
C SER A 501 11.48 1.06 27.86
N ASP A 502 12.61 1.75 27.64
CA ASP A 502 13.77 1.19 26.90
C ASP A 502 13.43 0.71 25.48
N ARG A 503 12.52 1.43 24.84
CA ARG A 503 12.04 1.15 23.48
C ARG A 503 12.87 1.82 22.39
N ALA A 504 13.98 2.46 22.74
CA ALA A 504 14.81 3.20 21.81
C ALA A 504 16.29 3.07 22.16
N THR A 505 17.15 3.17 21.16
CA THR A 505 18.60 3.30 21.33
C THR A 505 19.11 4.51 20.54
N GLY A 506 20.08 5.22 21.11
CA GLY A 506 20.78 6.33 20.45
C GLY A 506 22.25 6.02 20.19
N GLU A 507 22.73 4.85 20.61
CA GLU A 507 24.13 4.46 20.55
C GLU A 507 24.44 3.80 19.20
N PRO A 508 25.38 4.33 18.41
CA PRO A 508 25.72 3.76 17.10
C PRO A 508 26.21 2.31 17.15
N SER A 509 26.91 1.89 18.23
CA SER A 509 27.31 0.48 18.37
C SER A 509 26.12 -0.47 18.55
N GLU A 510 24.98 0.05 19.00
CA GLU A 510 23.73 -0.68 19.20
C GLU A 510 22.73 -0.44 18.07
N ALA A 511 23.12 0.17 16.95
CA ALA A 511 22.20 0.52 15.85
C ALA A 511 21.37 -0.68 15.34
N HIS A 512 21.91 -1.90 15.42
CA HIS A 512 21.23 -3.15 15.08
C HIS A 512 20.07 -3.53 16.03
N LEU A 513 19.99 -2.87 17.18
CA LEU A 513 18.91 -2.96 18.17
C LEU A 513 17.89 -1.81 18.03
N SER A 514 18.05 -0.93 17.04
CA SER A 514 17.07 0.12 16.74
C SER A 514 15.68 -0.47 16.59
N ASN A 515 14.72 0.15 17.26
CA ASN A 515 13.37 -0.33 17.38
C ASN A 515 12.42 0.41 16.43
N PHE A 516 12.51 1.73 16.37
CA PHE A 516 11.85 2.61 15.43
C PHE A 516 12.40 2.47 14.00
N LEU A 517 11.76 3.18 13.07
CA LEU A 517 12.11 3.16 11.66
C LEU A 517 13.54 3.68 11.49
N HIS A 518 14.40 2.90 10.87
CA HIS A 518 15.79 3.28 10.63
C HIS A 518 16.31 2.71 9.30
N PRO A 519 17.31 3.37 8.67
CA PRO A 519 17.96 2.87 7.47
C PRO A 519 18.85 1.65 7.75
N VAL A 520 18.75 0.64 6.88
CA VAL A 520 19.57 -0.57 6.89
C VAL A 520 20.14 -0.80 5.50
N PHE A 521 21.45 -1.05 5.45
CA PHE A 521 22.20 -1.27 4.22
C PHE A 521 22.66 -2.72 4.14
N TYR A 522 22.31 -3.37 3.04
CA TYR A 522 22.67 -4.75 2.71
C TYR A 522 23.66 -4.74 1.57
N PHE A 523 24.93 -5.07 1.83
CA PHE A 523 25.94 -5.19 0.79
C PHE A 523 26.07 -6.63 0.32
N TYR A 524 26.02 -6.81 -1.00
CA TYR A 524 26.24 -8.07 -1.69
C TYR A 524 27.41 -7.90 -2.66
N ARG A 525 28.46 -8.72 -2.50
CA ARG A 525 29.58 -8.77 -3.45
C ARG A 525 29.14 -9.34 -4.80
N GLU A 526 28.26 -10.33 -4.75
CA GLU A 526 27.59 -10.90 -5.93
C GLU A 526 26.07 -10.71 -5.77
N PRO A 527 25.35 -10.36 -6.86
CA PRO A 527 23.90 -10.28 -6.83
C PRO A 527 23.27 -11.54 -6.21
N PRO A 528 22.28 -11.41 -5.32
CA PRO A 528 21.62 -12.57 -4.75
C PRO A 528 20.90 -13.35 -5.85
N LYS A 529 21.01 -14.68 -5.85
CA LYS A 529 20.35 -15.54 -6.87
C LYS A 529 18.93 -15.94 -6.50
N GLU A 530 18.67 -16.03 -5.20
CA GLU A 530 17.39 -16.44 -4.66
C GLU A 530 16.98 -15.50 -3.52
N MET A 531 15.67 -15.37 -3.32
CA MET A 531 15.12 -14.69 -2.14
C MET A 531 15.04 -15.66 -0.96
N ASP A 532 15.33 -15.17 0.25
CA ASP A 532 15.06 -15.92 1.47
C ASP A 532 13.56 -15.85 1.80
N ILE A 533 12.83 -16.90 1.48
CA ILE A 533 11.38 -16.98 1.67
C ILE A 533 11.08 -17.77 2.94
N ASP A 534 11.25 -17.15 4.11
CA ASP A 534 10.69 -17.68 5.35
C ASP A 534 9.23 -17.22 5.55
N GLY A 535 8.32 -18.01 4.99
CA GLY A 535 6.87 -17.85 5.14
C GLY A 535 6.35 -16.49 4.65
N ASN A 536 5.86 -15.67 5.59
CA ASN A 536 5.28 -14.36 5.30
C ASN A 536 6.23 -13.19 5.62
N LYS A 537 7.49 -13.39 6.04
CA LYS A 537 8.39 -12.25 6.26
C LYS A 537 9.08 -11.87 4.95
N ILE A 538 9.27 -10.57 4.73
CA ILE A 538 10.07 -10.08 3.60
C ILE A 538 11.48 -9.97 4.15
N ASN A 539 12.30 -10.98 3.92
CA ASN A 539 13.70 -10.96 4.33
C ASN A 539 14.53 -10.81 3.06
N LEU A 540 15.34 -9.76 3.01
CA LEU A 540 16.42 -9.71 2.03
C LEU A 540 17.37 -10.90 2.28
N PRO A 541 17.97 -11.48 1.24
CA PRO A 541 18.94 -12.57 1.38
C PRO A 541 20.08 -12.17 2.32
N ARG A 542 20.73 -13.13 2.96
CA ARG A 542 21.86 -12.84 3.87
C ARG A 542 22.95 -12.05 3.12
N PRO A 543 23.28 -10.82 3.55
CA PRO A 543 24.30 -10.01 2.88
C PRO A 543 25.71 -10.42 3.30
N ASP A 544 26.71 -10.05 2.48
CA ASP A 544 28.12 -10.11 2.85
C ASP A 544 28.45 -9.18 4.01
N ARG A 545 27.76 -8.04 4.07
CA ARG A 545 27.85 -7.09 5.18
C ARG A 545 26.54 -6.34 5.34
N ILE A 546 26.17 -6.11 6.60
CA ILE A 546 25.02 -5.31 6.98
C ILE A 546 25.47 -4.09 7.78
N HIS A 547 24.81 -2.95 7.59
CA HIS A 547 25.01 -1.77 8.41
C HIS A 547 23.66 -1.15 8.75
N HIS A 548 23.42 -0.93 10.04
CA HIS A 548 22.29 -0.18 10.54
C HIS A 548 22.76 1.23 10.87
N ILE A 549 22.01 2.24 10.41
CA ILE A 549 22.11 3.58 11.00
C ILE A 549 21.17 3.57 12.21
N VAL A 550 21.63 4.11 13.34
CA VAL A 550 20.81 4.20 14.54
C VAL A 550 19.56 5.07 14.27
N GLU A 551 18.44 4.70 14.88
CA GLU A 551 17.19 5.45 14.77
C GLU A 551 17.32 6.91 15.25
N ASP A 552 16.49 7.79 14.69
CA ASP A 552 16.45 9.21 15.07
C ASP A 552 15.01 9.66 15.30
N PHE A 553 14.77 10.31 16.44
CA PHE A 553 13.43 10.68 16.88
C PHE A 553 12.74 11.70 15.98
N ILE A 554 13.50 12.61 15.36
CA ILE A 554 12.99 13.62 14.44
C ILE A 554 13.15 13.20 12.97
N THR A 555 13.55 11.95 12.71
CA THR A 555 13.80 11.37 11.40
C THR A 555 14.87 12.13 10.59
N LEU A 556 15.92 12.58 11.29
CA LEU A 556 17.04 13.32 10.71
C LEU A 556 18.36 12.57 10.92
N TRP A 557 18.78 11.80 9.93
CA TRP A 557 20.00 11.01 9.97
C TRP A 557 21.23 11.79 9.50
N THR A 558 21.58 12.87 10.22
CA THR A 558 22.72 13.75 9.84
C THR A 558 23.74 14.01 10.94
N ALA A 559 23.55 13.45 12.15
CA ALA A 559 24.52 13.53 13.23
C ALA A 559 25.90 13.01 12.79
N PRO A 560 26.99 13.79 12.98
CA PRO A 560 28.32 13.41 12.51
C PRO A 560 28.83 12.08 13.06
N GLU A 561 28.71 11.88 14.38
CA GLU A 561 29.20 10.68 15.06
C GLU A 561 28.22 9.52 14.95
N SER A 562 26.92 9.79 15.08
CA SER A 562 25.94 8.71 15.16
C SER A 562 25.51 8.14 13.81
N HIS A 563 25.53 8.96 12.76
CA HIS A 563 25.01 8.59 11.45
C HIS A 563 26.09 8.63 10.36
N LEU A 564 26.77 9.76 10.22
CA LEU A 564 27.65 9.98 9.05
C LEU A 564 28.94 9.19 9.14
N LEU A 565 29.62 9.19 10.28
CA LEU A 565 30.88 8.49 10.46
C LEU A 565 30.74 6.96 10.30
N PRO A 566 29.78 6.27 10.97
CA PRO A 566 29.58 4.83 10.79
C PRO A 566 29.21 4.46 9.36
N LEU A 567 28.35 5.26 8.71
CA LEU A 567 27.99 5.04 7.31
C LEU A 567 29.19 5.18 6.37
N ARG A 568 30.02 6.20 6.58
CA ARG A 568 31.27 6.36 5.81
C ARG A 568 32.18 5.17 6.00
N ARG A 569 32.38 4.70 7.25
CA ARG A 569 33.20 3.50 7.53
C ARG A 569 32.66 2.25 6.84
N PHE A 570 31.34 2.12 6.72
CA PHE A 570 30.73 1.03 5.96
C PHE A 570 31.10 1.13 4.46
N PHE A 571 30.97 2.29 3.83
CA PHE A 571 31.38 2.47 2.43
C PHE A 571 32.89 2.30 2.21
N GLU A 572 33.72 2.86 3.09
CA GLU A 572 35.18 2.66 3.05
C GLU A 572 35.54 1.17 3.07
N TYR A 573 34.83 0.37 3.88
CA TYR A 573 35.01 -1.09 3.87
C TYR A 573 34.54 -1.75 2.58
N VAL A 574 33.37 -1.36 2.06
CA VAL A 574 32.81 -1.94 0.83
C VAL A 574 33.76 -1.74 -0.36
N LYS A 575 34.35 -0.55 -0.50
CA LYS A 575 35.28 -0.23 -1.59
C LYS A 575 36.75 -0.52 -1.25
N ASN A 576 37.06 -0.81 0.00
CA ASN A 576 38.42 -0.92 0.54
C ASN A 576 39.27 0.34 0.26
N GLN A 577 38.71 1.51 0.55
CA GLN A 577 39.29 2.80 0.17
C GLN A 577 38.92 3.90 1.18
N ASP A 578 39.82 4.87 1.40
CA ASP A 578 39.55 6.06 2.22
C ASP A 578 38.69 7.07 1.46
N LEU A 579 37.51 7.38 2.01
CA LEU A 579 36.52 8.29 1.42
C LEU A 579 36.50 9.67 2.09
N ARG A 580 37.47 9.98 2.95
CA ARG A 580 37.54 11.31 3.57
C ARG A 580 37.78 12.39 2.52
N HIS A 581 37.07 13.51 2.66
CA HIS A 581 37.41 14.74 1.95
C HIS A 581 38.53 15.46 2.69
N PHE A 582 39.56 15.86 1.95
CA PHE A 582 40.70 16.59 2.48
C PHE A 582 40.74 18.01 1.89
N PHE A 583 41.16 18.98 2.69
CA PHE A 583 41.41 20.33 2.19
C PHE A 583 42.55 20.34 1.17
N ALA A 584 42.52 21.28 0.22
CA ALA A 584 43.53 21.45 -0.82
C ALA A 584 44.98 21.46 -0.26
N LYS A 585 45.20 22.15 0.88
CA LYS A 585 46.50 22.18 1.57
C LYS A 585 46.95 20.80 2.06
N SER A 586 46.04 20.00 2.59
CA SER A 586 46.33 18.63 3.05
C SER A 586 46.65 17.73 1.87
N CYS A 587 45.87 17.83 0.79
CA CYS A 587 46.13 17.11 -0.45
C CYS A 587 47.49 17.47 -1.06
N PHE A 588 47.81 18.76 -1.15
CA PHE A 588 49.12 19.22 -1.63
C PHE A 588 50.26 18.66 -0.77
N LYS A 589 50.15 18.76 0.57
CA LYS A 589 51.15 18.20 1.48
C LYS A 589 51.31 16.70 1.26
N MET A 590 50.21 15.95 1.20
CA MET A 590 50.24 14.49 0.98
C MET A 590 50.91 14.14 -0.36
N MET A 591 50.60 14.88 -1.43
CA MET A 591 51.20 14.70 -2.75
C MET A 591 52.72 14.95 -2.77
N MET A 592 53.19 15.87 -1.94
CA MET A 592 54.62 16.17 -1.83
C MET A 592 55.37 15.21 -0.90
N THR A 593 54.68 14.45 -0.05
CA THR A 593 55.31 13.61 0.99
C THR A 593 55.02 12.12 0.88
N HIS A 594 54.11 11.69 0.00
CA HIS A 594 53.73 10.28 -0.19
C HIS A 594 53.68 9.95 -1.69
N GLU A 595 54.01 8.70 -2.03
CA GLU A 595 53.94 8.20 -3.40
C GLU A 595 52.50 7.97 -3.87
N THR A 596 51.56 7.78 -2.93
CA THR A 596 50.13 7.63 -3.19
C THR A 596 49.33 8.61 -2.34
N ILE A 597 48.26 9.15 -2.92
CA ILE A 597 47.36 10.09 -2.25
C ILE A 597 45.91 9.60 -2.35
N PRO A 598 45.03 9.96 -1.41
CA PRO A 598 43.60 9.61 -1.46
C PRO A 598 42.96 10.05 -2.78
N GLU A 599 42.04 9.25 -3.31
CA GLU A 599 41.35 9.55 -4.58
C GLU A 599 40.60 10.88 -4.53
N SER A 600 40.06 11.28 -3.38
CA SER A 600 39.44 12.60 -3.20
C SER A 600 40.40 13.75 -3.50
N CYS A 601 41.70 13.58 -3.21
CA CYS A 601 42.74 14.54 -3.60
C CYS A 601 43.05 14.47 -5.10
N GLN A 602 43.04 13.27 -5.70
CA GLN A 602 43.27 13.11 -7.14
C GLN A 602 42.14 13.72 -7.96
N LEU A 603 40.89 13.47 -7.59
CA LEU A 603 39.71 13.95 -8.30
C LEU A 603 39.45 15.42 -8.04
N HIS A 604 39.49 15.89 -6.78
CA HIS A 604 39.11 17.28 -6.51
C HIS A 604 40.29 18.25 -6.59
N TYR A 605 41.45 17.94 -6.00
CA TYR A 605 42.56 18.90 -5.98
C TYR A 605 43.27 18.99 -7.34
N LEU A 606 43.60 17.85 -7.99
CA LEU A 606 44.33 17.87 -9.27
C LEU A 606 43.47 18.36 -10.45
N GLN A 607 42.14 18.30 -10.34
CA GLN A 607 41.23 18.87 -11.36
C GLN A 607 40.82 20.31 -11.06
N ASN A 608 41.48 21.00 -10.11
CA ASN A 608 41.14 22.36 -9.64
C ASN A 608 39.70 22.51 -9.08
N GLN A 609 39.11 21.43 -8.58
CA GLN A 609 37.75 21.38 -8.00
C GLN A 609 37.76 21.32 -6.46
N GLY A 610 38.92 21.41 -5.81
CA GLY A 610 39.04 21.39 -4.35
C GLY A 610 38.55 22.70 -3.71
N LEU A 611 37.93 22.61 -2.53
CA LEU A 611 37.60 23.81 -1.76
C LEU A 611 38.90 24.55 -1.38
N PRO A 612 39.08 25.83 -1.79
CA PRO A 612 40.20 26.63 -1.33
C PRO A 612 40.03 26.80 0.19
N GLY A 613 40.96 26.24 0.96
CA GLY A 613 40.93 26.39 2.41
C GLY A 613 41.08 27.88 2.76
N THR A 614 40.02 28.51 3.27
CA THR A 614 40.11 29.84 3.86
C THR A 614 40.55 29.71 5.31
N GLN A 615 41.28 30.72 5.82
CA GLN A 615 41.74 30.74 7.22
C GLN A 615 40.58 30.53 8.20
N MET A 616 39.40 31.11 7.91
CA MET A 616 38.18 30.95 8.71
C MET A 616 37.68 29.50 8.79
N LEU A 617 37.76 28.72 7.70
CA LEU A 617 37.34 27.31 7.71
C LEU A 617 38.27 26.43 8.55
N PHE A 618 39.56 26.77 8.59
CA PHE A 618 40.56 26.09 9.40
C PHE A 618 40.36 26.37 10.90
N GLU A 619 40.08 27.63 11.25
CA GLU A 619 39.78 28.05 12.64
C GLU A 619 38.47 27.41 13.15
N ALA A 620 37.44 27.32 12.31
CA ALA A 620 36.19 26.64 12.66
C ALA A 620 36.40 25.12 12.89
N ALA A 621 37.23 24.46 12.09
CA ALA A 621 37.53 23.04 12.24
C ALA A 621 38.36 22.70 13.49
N GLN A 622 39.22 23.61 13.96
CA GLN A 622 39.95 23.44 15.23
C GLN A 622 39.05 23.59 16.46
N SER A 623 37.97 24.37 16.37
CA SER A 623 37.02 24.55 17.47
C SER A 623 36.14 23.33 17.74
N LEU A 624 36.02 22.43 16.76
CA LEU A 624 35.33 21.14 16.85
C LEU A 624 36.41 20.05 16.93
N THR A 625 36.86 19.75 18.14
CA THR A 625 37.93 18.78 18.45
C THR A 625 37.76 17.42 17.76
N VAL A 626 38.29 17.30 16.55
CA VAL A 626 38.65 16.04 15.91
C VAL A 626 40.11 16.18 15.54
N GLN A 627 40.98 15.59 16.35
CA GLN A 627 42.41 15.51 16.04
C GLN A 627 42.59 14.71 14.73
N LEU A 628 43.33 15.32 13.79
CA LEU A 628 43.64 14.84 12.44
C LEU A 628 44.35 13.48 12.42
#